data_AF-A0A952UWY1-F1
#
_entry.id   AF-A0A952UWY1-F1
#
_cell.length_a   1.000
_cell.length_b   1.000
_cell.length_c   1.000
_cell.angle_alpha   90.00
_cell.angle_beta   90.00
_cell.angle_gamma   90.00
#
_symmetry.space_group_name_H-M   'P 1'
#
loop_
_entity.id
_entity.type
_entity.pdbx_description
1 polymer ?
#
loop_
_entity_poly.entity_id
_entity_poly.type
_entity_poly.pdbx_seq_one_letter_code
_entity_poly.pdbx_strand_id
1 'polypeptide(L)'
;MGQEIKTTLRWDGRILEVTALLETDTLVFRGGATLTIPFAEMMSVEANGGFLDIKTSRGLMMLELGPKAEAWREKIKNPRALVEKLGLDATKKVCISGKLDAGLRSEIDASGAKVAKTARGKDFDVIFLAANAKKDLEKMPSLKEMLVDDGGIWIVYPKGQTGDDALTERAVLTSGRILGLTDNKQAKVDETLTAVRFVIPVAQRKKKK
;
A
#
# COMPACT_ATOMS: atom_id res chain seq x y z
N MET A 1 -5.36 -1.79 4.40
CA MET A 1 -6.57 -2.17 3.65
C MET A 1 -7.54 -1.02 3.77
N GLY A 2 -8.11 -0.58 2.65
CA GLY A 2 -9.16 0.44 2.67
C GLY A 2 -10.41 -0.07 3.41
N GLN A 3 -11.20 0.85 3.96
CA GLN A 3 -12.49 0.52 4.58
C GLN A 3 -13.62 1.08 3.73
N GLU A 4 -14.64 0.29 3.48
CA GLU A 4 -15.82 0.70 2.72
C GLU A 4 -17.07 0.68 3.60
N ILE A 5 -17.93 1.68 3.43
CA ILE A 5 -19.23 1.75 4.10
C ILE A 5 -20.27 2.47 3.23
N LYS A 6 -21.48 1.92 3.16
CA LYS A 6 -22.65 2.62 2.64
C LYS A 6 -23.22 3.50 3.76
N THR A 7 -23.39 4.78 3.47
CA THR A 7 -23.71 5.80 4.47
C THR A 7 -24.31 7.03 3.79
N THR A 8 -24.70 8.01 4.59
CA THR A 8 -25.25 9.27 4.15
C THR A 8 -24.18 10.37 4.26
N LEU A 9 -23.99 11.10 3.17
CA LEU A 9 -23.18 12.30 3.08
C LEU A 9 -24.09 13.53 3.10
N ARG A 10 -23.83 14.47 4.01
CA ARG A 10 -24.44 15.79 3.99
C ARG A 10 -23.43 16.78 3.42
N TRP A 11 -23.77 17.38 2.29
CA TRP A 11 -22.91 18.34 1.60
C TRP A 11 -23.77 19.33 0.81
N ASP A 12 -23.45 20.62 0.94
CA ASP A 12 -24.14 21.71 0.23
C ASP A 12 -25.68 21.70 0.41
N GLY A 13 -26.12 21.46 1.65
CA GLY A 13 -27.55 21.36 2.00
C GLY A 13 -28.25 20.11 1.48
N ARG A 14 -27.55 19.22 0.77
CA ARG A 14 -28.09 17.95 0.25
C ARG A 14 -27.73 16.79 1.16
N ILE A 15 -28.60 15.79 1.13
CA ILE A 15 -28.42 14.51 1.80
C ILE A 15 -28.30 13.45 0.70
N LEU A 16 -27.15 12.79 0.61
CA LEU A 16 -26.80 11.89 -0.48
C LEU A 16 -26.45 10.52 0.08
N GLU A 17 -27.06 9.46 -0.46
CA GLU A 17 -26.62 8.10 -0.18
C GLU A 17 -25.36 7.79 -0.98
N VAL A 18 -24.29 7.43 -0.28
CA VAL A 18 -22.98 7.18 -0.88
C VAL A 18 -22.37 5.92 -0.32
N THR A 19 -21.52 5.30 -1.12
CA THR A 19 -20.49 4.39 -0.64
C THR A 19 -19.23 5.20 -0.39
N ALA A 20 -18.81 5.31 0.86
CA ALA A 20 -17.56 5.94 1.26
C ALA A 20 -16.46 4.89 1.40
N LEU A 21 -15.32 5.13 0.77
CA LEU A 21 -14.12 4.30 0.83
C LEU A 21 -13.00 5.13 1.47
N LEU A 22 -12.60 4.75 2.67
CA LEU A 22 -11.41 5.27 3.33
C LEU A 22 -10.18 4.54 2.79
N GLU A 23 -9.44 5.22 1.94
CA GLU A 23 -8.18 4.74 1.39
C GLU A 23 -6.99 5.21 2.24
N THR A 24 -5.78 5.04 1.70
CA THR A 24 -4.51 5.33 2.39
C THR A 24 -4.25 6.82 2.59
N ASP A 25 -4.60 7.62 1.58
CA ASP A 25 -4.27 9.03 1.42
C ASP A 25 -5.48 9.85 0.95
N THR A 26 -6.62 9.18 0.75
CA THR A 26 -7.81 9.73 0.11
C THR A 26 -9.07 9.16 0.76
N LEU A 27 -10.13 9.96 0.74
CA LEU A 27 -11.49 9.52 1.01
C LEU A 27 -12.28 9.61 -0.30
N VAL A 28 -12.77 8.46 -0.77
CA VAL A 28 -13.51 8.35 -2.04
C VAL A 28 -14.98 8.14 -1.75
N PHE A 29 -15.84 8.89 -2.42
CA PHE A 29 -17.29 8.69 -2.41
C PHE A 29 -17.75 8.21 -3.79
N ARG A 30 -18.68 7.26 -3.80
CA ARG A 30 -19.34 6.72 -5.00
C ARG A 30 -20.85 6.70 -4.78
N GLY A 31 -21.64 6.77 -5.86
CA GLY A 31 -23.11 6.75 -5.79
C GLY A 31 -23.70 8.16 -5.87
N GLY A 32 -24.50 8.57 -4.87
CA GLY A 32 -25.19 9.86 -4.84
C GLY A 32 -24.29 11.09 -4.96
N ALA A 33 -23.00 10.93 -4.66
CA ALA A 33 -21.92 11.78 -5.14
C ALA A 33 -20.74 10.92 -5.59
N THR A 34 -20.01 11.39 -6.61
CA THR A 34 -18.74 10.78 -7.03
C THR A 34 -17.65 11.83 -6.88
N LEU A 35 -16.83 11.69 -5.83
CA LEU A 35 -15.75 12.63 -5.55
C LEU A 35 -14.63 11.92 -4.77
N THR A 36 -13.39 12.39 -4.96
CA THR A 36 -12.21 11.94 -4.22
C THR A 36 -11.61 13.13 -3.49
N ILE A 37 -11.38 13.00 -2.19
CA ILE A 37 -10.74 14.02 -1.35
C ILE A 37 -9.40 13.48 -0.85
N PRO A 38 -8.26 14.01 -1.32
CA PRO A 38 -6.96 13.76 -0.70
C PRO A 38 -6.96 14.26 0.76
N PHE A 39 -6.33 13.52 1.67
CA PHE A 39 -6.20 13.96 3.07
C PHE A 39 -5.48 15.32 3.16
N ALA A 40 -4.54 15.58 2.25
CA ALA A 40 -3.84 16.86 2.15
C ALA A 40 -4.74 18.06 1.78
N GLU A 41 -5.91 17.82 1.17
CA GLU A 41 -6.91 18.87 0.88
C GLU A 41 -7.85 19.13 2.07
N MET A 42 -7.78 18.31 3.12
CA MET A 42 -8.63 18.44 4.30
C MET A 42 -8.03 19.47 5.26
N MET A 43 -8.71 20.60 5.43
CA MET A 43 -8.34 21.66 6.36
C MET A 43 -8.64 21.27 7.81
N SER A 44 -9.69 20.49 8.05
CA SER A 44 -9.98 19.91 9.36
C SER A 44 -10.79 18.63 9.22
N VAL A 45 -10.59 17.70 10.16
CA VAL A 45 -11.31 16.42 10.22
C VAL A 45 -11.65 16.12 11.67
N GLU A 46 -12.93 16.12 12.03
CA GLU A 46 -13.39 15.88 13.40
C GLU A 46 -14.47 14.81 13.44
N ALA A 47 -14.52 14.05 14.53
CA ALA A 47 -15.59 13.11 14.79
C ALA A 47 -16.53 13.72 15.85
N ASN A 48 -17.81 13.86 15.50
CA ASN A 48 -18.81 14.50 16.34
C ASN A 48 -20.08 13.65 16.37
N GLY A 49 -20.36 12.97 17.48
CA GLY A 49 -21.63 12.26 17.67
C GLY A 49 -21.96 11.21 16.60
N GLY A 50 -20.95 10.54 16.06
CA GLY A 50 -21.10 9.55 14.97
C GLY A 50 -21.02 10.13 13.56
N PHE A 51 -20.85 11.44 13.42
CA PHE A 51 -20.50 12.08 12.15
C PHE A 51 -19.00 12.28 12.05
N LEU A 52 -18.47 12.16 10.83
CA LEU A 52 -17.13 12.59 10.47
C LEU A 52 -17.26 13.89 9.66
N ASP A 53 -16.86 14.99 10.27
CA ASP A 53 -16.92 16.34 9.72
C ASP A 53 -15.60 16.66 9.02
N ILE A 54 -15.66 16.93 7.72
CA ILE A 54 -14.51 17.15 6.86
C ILE A 54 -14.65 18.54 6.24
N LYS A 55 -13.72 19.44 6.58
CA LYS A 55 -13.66 20.77 5.99
C LYS A 55 -12.62 20.77 4.88
N THR A 56 -13.03 21.23 3.70
CA THR A 56 -12.15 21.43 2.54
C THR A 56 -12.37 22.84 1.97
N SER A 57 -11.61 23.22 0.95
CA SER A 57 -11.89 24.42 0.16
C SER A 57 -13.27 24.39 -0.53
N ARG A 58 -13.86 23.19 -0.70
CA ARG A 58 -15.20 22.98 -1.31
C ARG A 58 -16.36 23.08 -0.31
N GLY A 59 -16.07 23.36 0.95
CA GLY A 59 -17.05 23.45 2.04
C GLY A 59 -16.93 22.32 3.06
N LEU A 60 -17.91 22.30 3.98
CA LEU A 60 -18.05 21.30 5.02
C LEU A 60 -18.87 20.11 4.52
N MET A 61 -18.34 18.91 4.77
CA MET A 61 -18.98 17.63 4.47
C MET A 61 -19.15 16.85 5.76
N MET A 62 -20.34 16.31 6.02
CA MET A 62 -20.61 15.50 7.21
C MET A 62 -21.01 14.09 6.79
N LEU A 63 -20.23 13.09 7.22
CA LEU A 63 -20.45 11.69 6.87
C LEU A 63 -20.95 10.89 8.07
N GLU A 64 -22.08 10.22 7.94
CA GLU A 64 -22.73 9.51 9.04
C GLU A 64 -22.13 8.10 9.26
N LEU A 65 -21.02 8.00 9.99
CA LEU A 65 -20.28 6.75 10.21
C LEU A 65 -20.69 5.98 11.47
N GLY A 66 -21.51 6.60 12.32
CA GLY A 66 -21.84 6.08 13.64
C GLY A 66 -20.57 5.82 14.47
N PRO A 67 -20.45 4.67 15.17
CA PRO A 67 -19.29 4.36 16.01
C PRO A 67 -17.94 4.35 15.28
N LYS A 68 -17.93 4.28 13.94
CA LYS A 68 -16.69 4.28 13.14
C LYS A 68 -16.10 5.68 12.92
N ALA A 69 -16.82 6.76 13.24
CA ALA A 69 -16.39 8.13 13.00
C ALA A 69 -15.01 8.43 13.61
N GLU A 70 -14.83 8.12 14.90
CA GLU A 70 -13.55 8.34 15.60
C GLU A 70 -12.41 7.53 14.98
N ALA A 71 -12.65 6.25 14.71
CA ALA A 71 -11.64 5.38 14.11
C ALA A 71 -11.22 5.84 12.70
N TRP A 72 -12.13 6.46 11.94
CA TRP A 72 -11.83 7.04 10.63
C TRP A 72 -11.09 8.37 10.77
N ARG A 73 -11.52 9.25 11.69
CA ARG A 73 -10.81 10.50 12.03
C ARG A 73 -9.35 10.22 12.38
N GLU A 74 -9.10 9.29 13.28
CA GLU A 74 -7.74 8.94 13.70
C GLU A 74 -6.87 8.44 12.54
N LYS A 75 -7.44 7.67 11.62
CA LYS A 75 -6.70 7.19 10.44
C LYS A 75 -6.42 8.28 9.41
N ILE A 76 -7.31 9.25 9.28
CA ILE A 76 -7.12 10.38 8.37
C ILE A 76 -6.09 11.35 8.95
N LYS A 77 -6.13 11.59 10.27
CA LYS A 77 -5.15 12.44 10.97
C LYS A 77 -3.78 11.79 11.10
N ASN A 78 -3.75 10.47 11.27
CA ASN A 78 -2.53 9.68 11.43
C ASN A 78 -2.45 8.60 10.34
N PRO A 79 -2.31 8.99 9.05
CA PRO A 79 -2.22 8.03 7.97
C PRO A 79 -0.96 7.18 8.16
N ARG A 80 -1.11 5.85 8.15
CA ARG A 80 0.05 4.96 8.24
C ARG A 80 1.03 5.28 7.11
N ALA A 81 2.29 5.48 7.48
CA ALA A 81 3.38 5.69 6.53
C ALA A 81 3.45 4.51 5.54
N LEU A 82 3.86 4.77 4.30
CA LEU A 82 3.97 3.73 3.27
C LEU A 82 4.86 2.58 3.74
N VAL A 83 5.95 2.88 4.45
CA VAL A 83 6.86 1.88 5.03
C VAL A 83 6.20 0.90 5.99
N GLU A 84 5.27 1.35 6.84
CA GLU A 84 4.52 0.45 7.72
C GLU A 84 3.61 -0.49 6.92
N LYS A 85 3.02 0.00 5.82
CA LYS A 85 2.19 -0.81 4.92
C LYS A 85 3.02 -1.86 4.20
N LEU A 86 4.25 -1.51 3.88
CA LEU A 86 5.25 -2.41 3.31
C LEU A 86 5.80 -3.42 4.34
N GLY A 87 5.40 -3.31 5.61
CA GLY A 87 5.77 -4.23 6.67
C GLY A 87 7.17 -3.98 7.22
N LEU A 88 7.63 -2.73 7.16
CA LEU A 88 8.89 -2.29 7.74
C LEU A 88 8.70 -1.76 9.16
N ASP A 89 9.63 -2.15 10.01
CA ASP A 89 9.81 -1.66 11.37
C ASP A 89 11.27 -1.91 11.78
N ALA A 90 11.68 -1.42 12.95
CA ALA A 90 13.06 -1.52 13.43
C ALA A 90 13.59 -2.96 13.65
N THR A 91 12.71 -3.96 13.69
CA THR A 91 13.09 -5.38 13.83
C THR A 91 13.46 -6.02 12.49
N LYS A 92 13.06 -5.42 11.36
CA LYS A 92 13.20 -6.03 10.03
C LYS A 92 14.58 -5.87 9.45
N LYS A 93 15.07 -6.93 8.81
CA LYS A 93 16.24 -6.93 7.93
C LYS A 93 15.79 -6.83 6.48
N VAL A 94 16.27 -5.80 5.79
CA VAL A 94 15.77 -5.40 4.47
C VAL A 94 16.86 -5.53 3.41
N CYS A 95 16.50 -6.07 2.25
CA CYS A 95 17.33 -6.05 1.04
C CYS A 95 16.65 -5.19 -0.03
N ILE A 96 17.43 -4.42 -0.78
CA ILE A 96 16.96 -3.69 -1.96
C ILE A 96 17.75 -4.19 -3.17
N SER A 97 17.04 -4.72 -4.15
CA SER A 97 17.57 -5.20 -5.44
C SER A 97 17.10 -4.29 -6.56
N GLY A 98 18.04 -3.62 -7.22
CA GLY A 98 17.75 -2.59 -8.22
C GLY A 98 17.67 -1.18 -7.63
N LYS A 99 17.24 -0.21 -8.45
CA LYS A 99 17.15 1.20 -8.09
C LYS A 99 15.69 1.59 -7.84
N LEU A 100 15.35 1.85 -6.58
CA LEU A 100 14.06 2.44 -6.20
C LEU A 100 14.03 3.93 -6.51
N ASP A 101 12.84 4.51 -6.56
CA ASP A 101 12.68 5.96 -6.56
C ASP A 101 13.25 6.57 -5.26
N ALA A 102 13.61 7.85 -5.34
CA ALA A 102 14.28 8.53 -4.23
C ALA A 102 13.37 8.70 -3.00
N GLY A 103 12.06 8.86 -3.20
CA GLY A 103 11.07 9.04 -2.14
C GLY A 103 10.93 7.77 -1.31
N LEU A 104 10.58 6.65 -1.96
CA LEU A 104 10.49 5.34 -1.32
C LEU A 104 11.82 4.95 -0.68
N ARG A 105 12.95 5.22 -1.34
CA ARG A 105 14.26 4.93 -0.75
C ARG A 105 14.47 5.69 0.56
N SER A 106 14.19 6.99 0.57
CA SER A 106 14.31 7.83 1.77
C SER A 106 13.40 7.34 2.89
N GLU A 107 12.17 6.95 2.57
CA GLU A 107 11.26 6.42 3.59
C GLU A 107 11.76 5.09 4.16
N ILE A 108 12.22 4.15 3.32
CA ILE A 108 12.77 2.87 3.78
C ILE A 108 13.96 3.11 4.72
N ASP A 109 14.87 4.02 4.36
CA ASP A 109 16.03 4.35 5.19
C ASP A 109 15.59 5.01 6.52
N ALA A 110 14.50 5.79 6.53
CA ALA A 110 13.93 6.40 7.73
C ALA A 110 13.08 5.44 8.58
N SER A 111 12.74 4.25 8.10
CA SER A 111 11.86 3.30 8.80
C SER A 111 12.47 2.66 10.07
N GLY A 112 13.78 2.86 10.29
CA GLY A 112 14.53 2.22 11.38
C GLY A 112 14.91 0.76 11.10
N ALA A 113 14.48 0.18 9.98
CA ALA A 113 14.83 -1.17 9.59
C ALA A 113 16.32 -1.32 9.27
N LYS A 114 16.85 -2.54 9.41
CA LYS A 114 18.25 -2.88 9.09
C LYS A 114 18.41 -3.10 7.58
N VAL A 115 18.62 -2.02 6.84
CA VAL A 115 18.83 -2.06 5.38
C VAL A 115 20.24 -2.56 5.06
N ALA A 116 20.34 -3.65 4.30
CA ALA A 116 21.62 -4.17 3.86
C ALA A 116 22.29 -3.24 2.85
N LYS A 117 23.61 -3.04 3.03
CA LYS A 117 24.43 -2.21 2.14
C LYS A 117 24.56 -2.78 0.71
N THR A 118 24.35 -4.08 0.55
CA THR A 118 24.42 -4.76 -0.75
C THR A 118 23.28 -5.77 -0.86
N ALA A 119 22.85 -6.06 -2.08
CA ALA A 119 21.87 -7.10 -2.37
C ALA A 119 22.49 -8.51 -2.31
N ARG A 120 23.29 -8.78 -1.29
CA ARG A 120 23.95 -10.06 -1.03
C ARG A 120 23.71 -10.46 0.42
N GLY A 121 23.52 -11.75 0.66
CA GLY A 121 23.26 -12.31 1.98
C GLY A 121 22.04 -13.23 2.00
N LYS A 122 21.55 -13.52 3.21
CA LYS A 122 20.39 -14.39 3.45
C LYS A 122 19.61 -13.90 4.67
N ASP A 123 18.51 -14.58 4.96
CA ASP A 123 17.66 -14.32 6.12
C ASP A 123 17.08 -12.90 6.13
N PHE A 124 16.57 -12.43 4.99
CA PHE A 124 15.86 -11.15 4.89
C PHE A 124 14.38 -11.30 5.23
N ASP A 125 13.86 -10.40 6.04
CA ASP A 125 12.41 -10.31 6.32
C ASP A 125 11.65 -9.68 5.15
N VAL A 126 12.25 -8.66 4.54
CA VAL A 126 11.67 -7.89 3.45
C VAL A 126 12.70 -7.67 2.35
N ILE A 127 12.34 -8.01 1.13
CA ILE A 127 13.15 -7.75 -0.06
C ILE A 127 12.35 -6.84 -0.99
N PHE A 128 12.93 -5.71 -1.40
CA PHE A 128 12.38 -4.88 -2.48
C PHE A 128 13.10 -5.21 -3.79
N LEU A 129 12.34 -5.54 -4.82
CA LEU A 129 12.81 -5.65 -6.20
C LEU A 129 12.25 -4.46 -6.99
N ALA A 130 13.11 -3.54 -7.41
CA ALA A 130 12.75 -2.52 -8.38
C ALA A 130 12.78 -3.11 -9.79
N ALA A 131 11.63 -3.20 -10.45
CA ALA A 131 11.48 -3.79 -11.77
C ALA A 131 10.89 -2.76 -12.74
N ASN A 132 11.60 -2.51 -13.85
CA ASN A 132 11.14 -1.62 -14.93
C ASN A 132 10.89 -2.38 -16.23
N ALA A 133 11.40 -3.62 -16.35
CA ALA A 133 11.19 -4.50 -17.49
C ALA A 133 11.03 -5.96 -17.05
N LYS A 134 10.50 -6.81 -17.92
CA LYS A 134 10.30 -8.26 -17.66
C LYS A 134 11.59 -8.96 -17.20
N LYS A 135 12.73 -8.62 -17.79
CA LYS A 135 14.05 -9.17 -17.44
C LYS A 135 14.44 -8.94 -15.97
N ASP A 136 13.93 -7.88 -15.32
CA ASP A 136 14.24 -7.63 -13.92
C ASP A 136 13.65 -8.72 -13.00
N LEU A 137 12.57 -9.38 -13.45
CA LEU A 137 11.92 -10.49 -12.74
C LEU A 137 12.77 -11.77 -12.73
N GLU A 138 13.78 -11.89 -13.60
CA GLU A 138 14.70 -13.03 -13.62
C GLU A 138 15.52 -13.16 -12.33
N LYS A 139 15.57 -12.10 -11.51
CA LYS A 139 16.19 -12.11 -10.17
C LYS A 139 15.33 -12.80 -9.11
N MET A 140 14.04 -13.02 -9.37
CA MET A 140 13.11 -13.56 -8.38
C MET A 140 13.54 -14.91 -7.76
N PRO A 141 14.09 -15.89 -8.50
CA PRO A 141 14.56 -17.13 -7.91
C PRO A 141 15.64 -16.92 -6.84
N SER A 142 16.66 -16.09 -7.14
CA SER A 142 17.74 -15.83 -6.18
C SER A 142 17.25 -15.01 -4.99
N LEU A 143 16.35 -14.04 -5.20
CA LEU A 143 15.75 -13.29 -4.10
C LEU A 143 14.91 -14.18 -3.17
N LYS A 144 14.21 -15.18 -3.71
CA LYS A 144 13.45 -16.15 -2.90
C LYS A 144 14.37 -16.94 -1.97
N GLU A 145 15.56 -17.34 -2.41
CA GLU A 145 16.53 -18.08 -1.60
C GLU A 145 17.10 -17.25 -0.44
N MET A 146 17.11 -15.93 -0.58
CA MET A 146 17.61 -15.01 0.44
C MET A 146 16.57 -14.70 1.54
N LEU A 147 15.32 -15.12 1.36
CA LEU A 147 14.19 -14.77 2.22
C LEU A 147 14.07 -15.71 3.43
N VAL A 148 13.69 -15.17 4.59
CA VAL A 148 13.19 -16.00 5.70
C VAL A 148 11.80 -16.58 5.36
N ASP A 149 11.44 -17.68 6.00
CA ASP A 149 10.19 -18.41 5.69
C ASP A 149 8.91 -17.57 5.82
N ASP A 150 8.84 -16.66 6.80
CA ASP A 150 7.72 -15.74 7.01
C ASP A 150 7.94 -14.33 6.39
N GLY A 151 9.01 -14.17 5.61
CA GLY A 151 9.34 -12.94 4.92
C GLY A 151 8.47 -12.65 3.71
N GLY A 152 8.74 -11.54 3.03
CA GLY A 152 8.13 -11.24 1.74
C GLY A 152 9.00 -10.44 0.78
N ILE A 153 8.73 -10.61 -0.51
CA ILE A 153 9.34 -9.86 -1.61
C ILE A 153 8.30 -8.86 -2.13
N TRP A 154 8.59 -7.57 -2.04
CA TRP A 154 7.86 -6.52 -2.73
C TRP A 154 8.48 -6.28 -4.10
N ILE A 155 7.70 -6.47 -5.16
CA ILE A 155 8.09 -6.05 -6.51
C ILE A 155 7.49 -4.67 -6.74
N VAL A 156 8.33 -3.65 -6.89
CA VAL A 156 7.97 -2.26 -7.16
C VAL A 156 8.14 -2.01 -8.66
N TYR A 157 7.07 -1.58 -9.33
CA TYR A 157 7.05 -1.41 -10.78
C TYR A 157 6.10 -0.29 -11.23
N PRO A 158 6.36 0.33 -12.40
CA PRO A 158 5.48 1.33 -12.97
C PRO A 158 4.15 0.74 -13.42
N LYS A 159 3.05 1.44 -13.11
CA LYS A 159 1.70 1.11 -13.59
C LYS A 159 1.52 1.57 -15.03
N GLY A 160 0.60 0.91 -15.75
CA GLY A 160 0.10 1.41 -17.03
C GLY A 160 1.10 1.42 -18.19
N GLN A 161 2.20 0.65 -18.10
CA GLN A 161 3.12 0.53 -19.24
C GLN A 161 2.49 -0.18 -20.43
N THR A 162 2.79 0.31 -21.62
CA THR A 162 2.30 -0.20 -22.92
C THR A 162 3.45 -0.57 -23.85
N GLY A 163 3.26 -1.58 -24.69
CA GLY A 163 4.27 -2.09 -25.64
C GLY A 163 4.63 -3.56 -25.40
N ASP A 164 5.31 -4.18 -26.37
CA ASP A 164 5.57 -5.63 -26.36
C ASP A 164 6.46 -6.07 -25.18
N ASP A 165 7.39 -5.21 -24.79
CA ASP A 165 8.31 -5.44 -23.66
C ASP A 165 7.84 -4.84 -22.33
N ALA A 166 6.65 -4.23 -22.30
CA ALA A 166 6.12 -3.58 -21.12
C ALA A 166 5.97 -4.56 -19.95
N LEU A 167 6.40 -4.12 -18.77
CA LEU A 167 6.19 -4.86 -17.53
C LEU A 167 4.74 -4.69 -17.07
N THR A 168 3.90 -5.66 -17.43
CA THR A 168 2.48 -5.70 -17.03
C THR A 168 2.30 -6.32 -15.65
N GLU A 169 1.22 -5.96 -14.95
CA GLU A 169 0.83 -6.61 -13.68
C GLU A 169 0.70 -8.13 -13.83
N ARG A 170 0.17 -8.60 -14.97
CA ARG A 170 0.08 -10.03 -15.28
C ARG A 170 1.45 -10.70 -15.30
N ALA A 171 2.49 -10.05 -15.84
CA ALA A 171 3.85 -10.57 -15.85
C ALA A 171 4.43 -10.65 -14.43
N VAL A 172 4.20 -9.62 -13.62
CA VAL A 172 4.60 -9.57 -12.20
C VAL A 172 3.94 -10.71 -11.42
N LEU A 173 2.62 -10.86 -11.49
CA LEU A 173 1.88 -11.93 -10.81
C LEU A 173 2.32 -13.34 -11.27
N THR A 174 2.53 -13.52 -12.58
CA THR A 174 3.00 -14.78 -13.14
C THR A 174 4.38 -15.16 -12.60
N SER A 175 5.29 -14.19 -12.47
CA SER A 175 6.66 -14.45 -11.99
C SER A 175 6.70 -15.02 -10.57
N GLY A 176 5.85 -14.52 -9.67
CA GLY A 176 5.77 -15.07 -8.31
C GLY A 176 5.12 -16.46 -8.28
N ARG A 177 4.05 -16.65 -9.07
CA ARG A 177 3.31 -17.93 -9.13
C ARG A 177 4.15 -19.09 -9.67
N ILE A 178 4.95 -18.86 -10.71
CA ILE A 178 5.87 -19.88 -11.25
C ILE A 178 6.86 -20.37 -10.19
N LEU A 179 7.22 -19.51 -9.24
CA LEU A 179 8.11 -19.83 -8.14
C LEU A 179 7.38 -20.40 -6.91
N GLY A 180 6.08 -20.69 -7.01
CA GLY A 180 5.26 -21.18 -5.90
C GLY A 180 5.03 -20.15 -4.80
N LEU A 181 5.25 -18.86 -5.06
CA LEU A 181 4.93 -17.79 -4.12
C LEU A 181 3.46 -17.37 -4.24
N THR A 182 2.91 -16.84 -3.16
CA THR A 182 1.56 -16.28 -3.14
C THR A 182 1.64 -14.77 -2.96
N ASP A 183 0.97 -14.02 -3.84
CA ASP A 183 0.71 -12.61 -3.61
C ASP A 183 -0.33 -12.42 -2.51
N ASN A 184 -0.09 -11.53 -1.55
CA ASN A 184 -1.02 -11.30 -0.43
C ASN A 184 -1.32 -9.84 -0.12
N LYS A 185 -0.55 -8.90 -0.71
CA LYS A 185 -0.75 -7.47 -0.52
C LYS A 185 -0.36 -6.74 -1.80
N GLN A 186 -1.04 -5.62 -2.02
CA GLN A 186 -0.69 -4.63 -3.02
C GLN A 186 -0.67 -3.26 -2.35
N ALA A 187 0.20 -2.36 -2.79
CA ALA A 187 0.33 -1.01 -2.29
C ALA A 187 0.57 -0.02 -3.44
N LYS A 188 -0.11 1.12 -3.40
CA LYS A 188 0.28 2.31 -4.18
C LYS A 188 1.56 2.87 -3.54
N VAL A 189 2.62 3.01 -4.32
CA VAL A 189 3.88 3.63 -3.88
C VAL A 189 3.79 5.13 -4.15
N ASP A 190 3.47 5.49 -5.39
CA ASP A 190 3.15 6.86 -5.80
C ASP A 190 2.10 6.82 -6.95
N GLU A 191 1.92 7.95 -7.66
CA GLU A 191 1.01 8.03 -8.80
C GLU A 191 1.39 7.10 -9.96
N THR A 192 2.68 6.87 -10.15
CA THR A 192 3.25 6.09 -11.26
C THR A 192 3.68 4.68 -10.85
N LEU A 193 3.99 4.45 -9.58
CA LEU A 193 4.56 3.21 -9.05
C LEU A 193 3.55 2.44 -8.20
N THR A 194 3.58 1.12 -8.34
CA THR A 194 2.85 0.17 -7.51
C THR A 194 3.80 -0.85 -6.94
N ALA A 195 3.37 -1.53 -5.89
CA ALA A 195 4.09 -2.68 -5.35
C ALA A 195 3.14 -3.86 -5.10
N VAL A 196 3.59 -5.07 -5.42
CA VAL A 196 2.91 -6.33 -5.05
C VAL A 196 3.83 -7.15 -4.16
N ARG A 197 3.29 -7.67 -3.06
CA ARG A 197 4.03 -8.50 -2.10
C ARG A 197 3.78 -9.97 -2.34
N PHE A 198 4.86 -10.71 -2.55
CA PHE A 198 4.88 -12.17 -2.61
C PHE A 198 5.45 -12.75 -1.31
N VAL A 199 4.87 -13.85 -0.85
CA VAL A 199 5.34 -14.60 0.32
C VAL A 199 5.42 -16.08 0.02
N ILE A 200 6.24 -16.79 0.80
CA ILE A 200 6.19 -18.26 0.82
C ILE A 200 4.86 -18.68 1.46
N PRO A 201 4.03 -19.52 0.80
CA PRO A 201 2.76 -20.00 1.34
C PRO A 201 2.97 -20.68 2.69
N VAL A 202 2.04 -20.49 3.63
CA VAL A 202 2.16 -21.04 5.00
C VAL A 202 2.43 -22.54 4.99
N ALA A 203 1.79 -23.30 4.10
CA ALA A 203 1.98 -24.74 3.94
C ALA A 203 3.38 -25.16 3.46
N GLN A 204 4.15 -24.24 2.87
CA GLN A 204 5.50 -24.49 2.33
C GLN A 204 6.62 -23.93 3.22
N ARG A 205 6.28 -23.26 4.33
CA ARG A 205 7.26 -22.74 5.29
C ARG A 205 7.85 -23.89 6.10
N LYS A 206 9.14 -23.84 6.41
CA LYS A 206 9.73 -24.80 7.34
C LYS A 206 9.15 -24.49 8.72
N LYS A 207 8.70 -25.51 9.43
CA LYS A 207 8.23 -25.33 10.82
C LYS A 207 9.40 -24.77 11.62
N LYS A 208 9.18 -23.64 12.33
CA LYS A 208 10.14 -23.15 13.33
C LYS A 208 10.33 -24.29 14.33
N LYS A 209 11.57 -24.80 14.44
CA LYS A 209 11.96 -25.74 15.50
C LYS A 209 11.99 -25.02 16.84
#